data_AF-A0A3E0RJC1-F1
#
_entry.id   AF-A0A3E0RJC1-F1
#
_cell.length_a   1.000
_cell.length_b   1.000
_cell.length_c   1.000
_cell.angle_alpha   90.00
_cell.angle_beta   90.00
_cell.angle_gamma   90.00
#
_symmetry.space_group_name_H-M   'P 1'
#
loop_
_entity.id
_entity.type
_entity.pdbx_description
1 polymer ?
#
loop_
_entity_poly.entity_id
_entity_poly.type
_entity_poly.pdbx_seq_one_letter_code
_entity_poly.pdbx_strand_id
1 'polypeptide(L)'
;VANAYSELNDPIDQLERFEDQLKLSEKGDDEAMFIDQDFVRALEYGMPPTSGLGIGIDRLTMMLTNQDSIQEVLFFPQMRPEKFETVADPEEFQAIGVPEEWSHHIAQAGYHTIDALRDNKPAALHQKLNGYRKKNKLDVAALSLDVVESWFN
;
A
#
# COMPACT_ATOMS: atom_id res chain seq x y z
N VAL A 1 2.63 28.00 1.50
CA VAL A 1 1.16 27.94 1.27
C VAL A 1 0.81 28.25 -0.17
N ALA A 2 1.39 29.31 -0.74
CA ALA A 2 1.22 29.67 -2.14
C ALA A 2 2.57 29.67 -2.89
N ASN A 3 2.52 29.50 -4.21
CA ASN A 3 3.61 29.75 -5.14
C ASN A 3 3.14 30.81 -6.15
N ALA A 4 4.01 31.77 -6.50
CA ALA A 4 3.69 32.83 -7.43
C ALA A 4 4.94 33.26 -8.19
N TYR A 5 4.77 33.61 -9.46
CA TYR A 5 5.84 34.05 -10.33
C TYR A 5 5.29 34.96 -11.43
N SER A 6 6.15 35.81 -11.97
CA SER A 6 5.89 36.44 -13.26
C SER A 6 5.98 35.34 -14.31
N GLU A 7 4.93 35.19 -15.12
CA GLU A 7 4.87 34.15 -16.14
C GLU A 7 5.95 34.39 -17.19
N LEU A 8 6.63 33.31 -17.59
CA LEU A 8 7.53 33.35 -18.72
C LEU A 8 6.69 33.39 -20.00
N ASN A 9 6.75 34.51 -20.70
CA ASN A 9 5.99 34.72 -21.93
C ASN A 9 6.88 34.75 -23.20
N ASP A 10 8.19 34.54 -23.06
CA ASP A 10 9.10 34.37 -24.19
C ASP A 10 9.05 32.91 -24.69
N PRO A 11 8.52 32.64 -25.90
CA PRO A 11 8.42 31.28 -26.43
C PRO A 11 9.77 30.61 -26.65
N ILE A 12 10.83 31.38 -26.93
CA ILE A 12 12.17 30.83 -27.21
C ILE A 12 12.80 30.33 -25.91
N ASP A 13 12.77 31.16 -24.85
CA ASP A 13 13.26 30.77 -23.52
C ASP A 13 12.42 29.59 -22.97
N GLN A 14 11.09 29.62 -23.14
CA GLN A 14 10.24 28.52 -22.68
C GLN A 14 10.59 27.19 -23.39
N LEU A 15 10.88 27.22 -24.69
CA LEU A 15 11.28 26.02 -25.43
C LEU A 15 12.65 25.50 -24.98
N GLU A 16 13.64 26.37 -24.79
CA GLU A 16 14.97 25.98 -24.28
C GLU A 16 14.86 25.29 -22.91
N ARG A 17 14.01 25.81 -22.02
CA ARG A 17 13.74 25.18 -20.72
C ARG A 17 13.10 23.81 -20.83
N PHE A 18 12.17 23.63 -21.77
CA PHE A 18 11.58 22.32 -22.03
C PHE A 18 12.59 21.32 -22.60
N GLU A 19 13.49 21.74 -23.48
CA GLU A 19 14.57 20.89 -23.98
C GLU A 19 15.54 20.48 -22.87
N ASP A 20 15.85 21.39 -21.94
CA ASP A 20 16.69 21.07 -20.79
C ASP A 20 16.01 20.12 -19.80
N GLN A 21 14.71 20.27 -19.58
CA GLN A 21 13.92 19.32 -18.79
C GLN A 21 13.87 17.93 -19.46
N LEU A 22 13.76 17.87 -20.80
CA LEU A 22 13.82 16.60 -21.52
C LEU A 22 15.17 15.90 -21.35
N LYS A 23 16.28 16.64 -21.39
CA LYS A 23 17.63 16.09 -21.11
C LYS A 23 17.77 15.58 -19.67
N LEU A 24 17.02 16.13 -18.72
CA LEU A 24 16.96 15.63 -17.35
C LEU A 24 16.12 14.36 -17.27
N SER A 25 15.00 14.30 -17.99
CA SER A 25 14.17 13.09 -18.11
C SER A 25 14.95 11.90 -18.67
N GLU A 26 15.77 12.11 -19.71
CA GLU A 26 16.65 11.08 -20.28
C GLU A 26 17.69 10.54 -19.27
N LYS A 27 17.99 11.29 -18.20
CA LYS A 27 18.86 10.86 -17.11
C LYS A 27 18.12 10.10 -16.01
N GLY A 28 16.83 9.81 -16.19
CA GLY A 28 15.99 9.04 -15.28
C GLY A 28 15.23 9.89 -14.26
N ASP A 29 14.93 11.15 -14.58
CA ASP A 29 14.05 11.98 -13.76
C ASP A 29 12.58 11.80 -14.18
N ASP A 30 11.81 11.10 -13.34
CA ASP A 30 10.39 10.80 -13.57
C ASP A 30 9.46 12.01 -13.34
N GLU A 31 9.97 13.10 -12.73
CA GLU A 31 9.21 14.34 -12.49
C GLU A 31 9.44 15.41 -13.58
N ALA A 32 10.32 15.15 -14.53
CA ALA A 32 10.67 16.08 -15.60
C ALA A 32 9.48 16.36 -16.53
N MET A 33 9.37 17.62 -16.96
CA MET A 33 8.30 18.07 -17.85
C MET A 33 8.57 17.66 -19.30
N PHE A 34 7.52 17.23 -20.00
CA PHE A 34 7.57 16.98 -21.44
C PHE A 34 7.40 18.29 -22.23
N ILE A 35 7.89 18.30 -23.47
CA ILE A 35 7.74 19.47 -24.34
C ILE A 35 6.29 19.56 -24.87
N ASP A 36 5.55 20.56 -24.41
CA ASP A 36 4.22 20.90 -24.94
C ASP A 36 4.34 21.91 -26.08
N GLN A 37 4.31 21.39 -27.31
CA GLN A 37 4.46 22.21 -28.53
C GLN A 37 3.25 23.13 -28.77
N ASP A 38 2.05 22.75 -28.31
CA ASP A 38 0.88 23.59 -28.47
C ASP A 38 0.89 24.76 -27.48
N PHE A 39 1.42 24.55 -26.27
CA PHE A 39 1.67 25.63 -25.31
C PHE A 39 2.71 26.64 -25.83
N VAL A 40 3.84 26.17 -26.36
CA VAL A 40 4.86 27.05 -26.97
C VAL A 40 4.26 27.84 -28.14
N ARG A 41 3.51 27.17 -29.02
CA ARG A 41 2.80 27.86 -30.13
C ARG A 41 1.84 28.93 -29.61
N ALA A 42 1.13 28.68 -28.50
CA ALA A 42 0.26 29.67 -27.90
C ALA A 42 1.02 30.91 -27.43
N LEU A 43 2.23 30.75 -26.88
CA LEU A 43 3.10 31.87 -26.49
C LEU A 43 3.57 32.68 -27.71
N GLU A 44 3.84 32.02 -28.84
CA GLU A 44 4.24 32.69 -30.10
C GLU A 44 3.16 33.63 -30.66
N TYR A 45 1.87 33.36 -30.39
CA TYR A 45 0.78 34.28 -30.74
C TYR A 45 0.76 35.56 -29.89
N GLY A 46 1.56 35.60 -28.81
CA GLY A 46 1.75 36.78 -27.97
C GLY A 46 0.98 36.69 -26.66
N MET A 47 1.61 36.10 -25.64
CA MET A 47 1.12 36.16 -24.26
C MET A 47 1.48 37.51 -23.62
N PRO A 48 0.50 38.28 -23.11
CA PRO A 48 0.77 39.52 -22.38
C PRO A 48 1.64 39.28 -21.13
N PRO A 49 2.33 40.30 -20.61
CA PRO A 49 2.98 40.23 -19.31
C PRO A 49 1.96 39.84 -18.23
N THR A 50 2.13 38.66 -17.64
CA THR A 50 1.16 38.02 -16.73
C THR A 50 1.86 37.55 -15.46
N SER A 51 1.11 37.37 -14.39
CA SER A 51 1.61 36.73 -13.17
C SER A 51 0.65 35.63 -12.74
N GLY A 52 1.20 34.47 -12.36
CA GLY A 52 0.47 33.33 -11.86
C GLY A 52 0.55 33.23 -10.35
N LEU A 53 -0.51 32.65 -9.76
CA LEU A 53 -0.59 32.34 -8.33
C LEU A 53 -1.29 30.99 -8.15
N GLY A 54 -0.61 30.06 -7.48
CA GLY A 54 -1.20 28.81 -7.01
C GLY A 54 -1.25 28.79 -5.48
N ILE A 55 -2.41 28.45 -4.90
CA ILE A 55 -2.60 28.34 -3.45
C ILE A 55 -3.00 26.90 -3.12
N GLY A 56 -2.26 26.25 -2.22
CA GLY A 56 -2.66 24.95 -1.67
C GLY A 56 -3.75 25.12 -0.63
N ILE A 57 -5.01 24.85 -1.01
CA ILE A 57 -6.17 25.02 -0.13
C ILE A 57 -6.07 24.14 1.11
N ASP A 58 -5.67 22.88 0.98
CA ASP A 58 -5.55 21.96 2.13
C ASP A 58 -4.53 22.47 3.15
N ARG A 59 -3.36 22.92 2.67
CA ARG A 59 -2.31 23.51 3.52
C ARG A 59 -2.76 24.83 4.17
N LEU A 60 -3.55 25.64 3.46
CA LEU A 60 -4.13 26.86 4.04
C LEU A 60 -5.12 26.49 5.15
N THR A 61 -6.02 25.54 4.91
CA THR A 61 -6.97 25.03 5.91
C THR A 61 -6.25 24.48 7.12
N MET A 62 -5.23 23.63 6.92
CA MET A 62 -4.40 23.08 8.00
C MET A 62 -3.87 24.17 8.95
N MET A 63 -3.35 25.26 8.39
CA MET A 63 -2.86 26.39 9.20
C MET A 63 -4.00 27.12 9.93
N LEU A 64 -5.13 27.35 9.26
CA LEU A 64 -6.29 28.03 9.85
C LEU A 64 -6.95 27.20 10.97
N THR A 65 -6.84 25.87 10.89
CA THR A 65 -7.39 24.94 11.88
C THR A 65 -6.35 24.39 12.85
N ASN A 66 -5.10 24.87 12.79
CA ASN A 66 -3.96 24.41 13.59
C ASN A 66 -3.79 22.88 13.57
N GLN A 67 -3.78 22.30 12.37
CA GLN A 67 -3.61 20.86 12.12
C GLN A 67 -2.28 20.60 11.43
N ASP A 68 -1.51 19.64 11.95
CA ASP A 68 -0.19 19.27 11.41
C ASP A 68 -0.27 18.21 10.29
N SER A 69 -1.42 17.51 10.17
CA SER A 69 -1.65 16.47 9.16
C SER A 69 -2.74 16.87 8.17
N ILE A 70 -2.50 16.62 6.88
CA ILE A 70 -3.49 16.87 5.81
C ILE A 70 -4.73 15.99 5.93
N GLN A 71 -4.60 14.83 6.59
CA GLN A 71 -5.73 13.91 6.78
C GLN A 71 -6.81 14.50 7.69
N GLU A 72 -6.47 15.46 8.55
CA GLU A 72 -7.40 16.13 9.48
C GLU A 72 -8.28 17.18 8.79
N VAL A 73 -7.92 17.60 7.58
CA VAL A 73 -8.66 18.61 6.79
C VAL A 73 -9.35 18.04 5.56
N LEU A 74 -9.28 16.72 5.37
CA LEU A 74 -9.94 15.99 4.28
C LEU A 74 -11.03 15.09 4.85
N PHE A 75 -12.24 15.15 4.31
CA PHE A 75 -13.34 14.29 4.81
C PHE A 75 -13.07 12.79 4.59
N PHE A 76 -12.42 12.44 3.49
CA PHE A 76 -12.11 11.06 3.12
C PHE A 76 -10.67 11.01 2.57
N PRO A 77 -9.64 11.01 3.44
CA PRO A 77 -8.26 10.93 2.99
C PRO A 77 -7.98 9.57 2.35
N GLN A 78 -7.04 9.52 1.40
CA GLN A 78 -6.57 8.27 0.84
C GLN A 78 -5.85 7.46 1.94
N MET A 79 -6.46 6.35 2.34
CA MET A 79 -5.88 5.42 3.31
C MET A 79 -5.21 4.24 2.61
N ARG A 80 -4.27 3.61 3.29
CA ARG A 80 -3.78 2.29 2.84
C ARG A 80 -4.94 1.29 2.99
N PRO A 81 -5.18 0.42 1.98
CA PRO A 81 -6.20 -0.62 2.10
C PRO A 81 -5.98 -1.47 3.35
N GLU A 82 -7.07 -1.79 4.05
CA GLU A 82 -7.03 -2.73 5.17
C GLU A 82 -6.66 -4.12 4.65
N LYS A 83 -5.76 -4.79 5.35
CA LYS A 83 -5.46 -6.21 5.12
C LYS A 83 -6.48 -7.02 5.91
N PHE A 84 -7.43 -7.63 5.21
CA PHE A 84 -8.27 -8.66 5.81
C PHE A 84 -7.50 -9.98 5.79
N GLU A 85 -7.30 -10.61 6.95
CA GLU A 85 -6.85 -11.99 6.99
C GLU A 85 -7.97 -12.87 6.43
N THR A 86 -7.77 -13.42 5.24
CA THR A 86 -8.64 -14.44 4.68
C THR A 86 -8.48 -15.71 5.53
N VAL A 87 -9.56 -16.17 6.16
CA VAL A 87 -9.55 -17.49 6.82
C VAL A 87 -9.52 -18.55 5.72
N ALA A 88 -8.44 -19.33 5.66
CA ALA A 88 -8.30 -20.47 4.77
C ALA A 88 -9.42 -21.48 5.02
N ASP A 89 -9.96 -22.03 3.94
CA ASP A 89 -10.98 -23.07 4.02
C ASP A 89 -10.39 -24.33 4.70
N PRO A 90 -11.15 -25.06 5.52
CA PRO A 90 -10.80 -26.43 5.94
C PRO A 90 -10.17 -27.30 4.84
N GLU A 91 -10.63 -27.19 3.59
CA GLU A 91 -10.06 -27.94 2.45
C GLU A 91 -8.59 -27.58 2.15
N GLU A 92 -8.20 -26.32 2.34
CA GLU A 92 -6.82 -25.86 2.14
C GLU A 92 -5.88 -26.45 3.21
N PHE A 93 -6.35 -26.56 4.45
CA PHE A 93 -5.60 -27.24 5.51
C PHE A 93 -5.47 -28.75 5.23
N GLN A 94 -6.52 -29.38 4.70
CA GLN A 94 -6.43 -30.80 4.33
C GLN A 94 -5.43 -31.04 3.19
N ALA A 95 -5.30 -30.11 2.25
CA ALA A 95 -4.34 -30.20 1.14
C ALA A 95 -2.87 -30.25 1.60
N ILE A 96 -2.54 -29.64 2.76
CA ILE A 96 -1.20 -29.72 3.37
C ILE A 96 -1.02 -30.92 4.31
N GLY A 97 -1.99 -31.85 4.36
CA GLY A 97 -1.93 -33.05 5.18
C GLY A 97 -2.47 -32.90 6.59
N VAL A 98 -3.21 -31.83 6.89
CA VAL A 98 -3.96 -31.74 8.16
C VAL A 98 -5.11 -32.74 8.14
N PRO A 99 -5.30 -33.54 9.21
CA PRO A 99 -6.46 -34.42 9.33
C PRO A 99 -7.78 -33.65 9.23
N GLU A 100 -8.80 -34.22 8.58
CA GLU A 100 -10.13 -33.62 8.42
C GLU A 100 -10.71 -33.12 9.76
N GLU A 101 -10.60 -33.94 10.81
CA GLU A 101 -11.00 -33.59 12.19
C GLU A 101 -10.35 -32.31 12.71
N TRP A 102 -9.11 -32.03 12.32
CA TRP A 102 -8.37 -30.85 12.76
C TRP A 102 -8.59 -29.63 11.88
N SER A 103 -8.93 -29.83 10.60
CA SER A 103 -9.09 -28.75 9.62
C SER A 103 -10.11 -27.67 10.04
N HIS A 104 -11.19 -28.06 10.72
CA HIS A 104 -12.19 -27.13 11.25
C HIS A 104 -11.78 -26.38 12.52
N HIS A 105 -10.74 -26.88 13.21
CA HIS A 105 -10.29 -26.33 14.50
C HIS A 105 -9.03 -25.48 14.40
N ILE A 106 -8.25 -25.59 13.32
CA ILE A 106 -7.01 -24.81 13.12
C ILE A 106 -7.29 -23.30 13.11
N ALA A 107 -8.30 -22.86 12.36
CA ALA A 107 -8.73 -21.46 12.35
C ALA A 107 -9.18 -20.98 13.75
N GLN A 108 -9.92 -21.82 14.48
CA GLN A 108 -10.38 -21.52 15.85
C GLN A 108 -9.25 -21.51 16.89
N ALA A 109 -8.12 -22.15 16.59
CA ALA A 109 -6.90 -22.13 17.40
C ALA A 109 -6.02 -20.89 17.12
N GLY A 110 -6.46 -19.98 16.24
CA GLY A 110 -5.80 -18.73 15.90
C GLY A 110 -4.81 -18.83 14.74
N TYR A 111 -5.00 -19.81 13.86
CA TYR A 111 -4.20 -19.99 12.64
C TYR A 111 -5.12 -19.86 11.44
N HIS A 112 -5.31 -18.62 10.97
CA HIS A 112 -6.29 -18.32 9.94
C HIS A 112 -5.80 -18.63 8.52
N THR A 113 -4.50 -18.74 8.29
CA THR A 113 -3.91 -19.08 6.97
C THR A 113 -2.86 -20.19 7.09
N ILE A 114 -2.56 -20.85 5.97
CA ILE A 114 -1.45 -21.81 5.88
C ILE A 114 -0.12 -21.13 6.19
N ASP A 115 0.09 -19.90 5.72
CA ASP A 115 1.30 -19.14 5.99
C ASP A 115 1.46 -18.84 7.49
N ALA A 116 0.38 -18.42 8.17
CA ALA A 116 0.40 -18.20 9.62
C ALA A 116 0.71 -19.49 10.39
N LEU A 117 0.27 -20.65 9.87
CA LEU A 117 0.61 -21.96 10.43
C LEU A 117 2.11 -22.27 10.20
N ARG A 118 2.63 -22.00 9.01
CA ARG A 118 4.02 -22.27 8.59
C ARG A 118 5.06 -21.31 9.17
N ASP A 119 4.65 -20.11 9.59
CA ASP A 119 5.51 -19.17 10.30
C ASP A 119 5.91 -19.64 11.72
N ASN A 120 5.32 -20.74 12.20
CA ASN A 120 5.59 -21.31 13.52
C ASN A 120 6.55 -22.50 13.45
N LYS A 121 7.29 -22.76 14.54
CA LYS A 121 8.08 -24.01 14.64
C LYS A 121 7.14 -25.21 14.83
N PRO A 122 7.36 -26.36 14.17
CA PRO A 122 6.49 -27.54 14.27
C PRO A 122 6.22 -27.99 15.70
N ALA A 123 7.24 -28.02 16.56
CA ALA A 123 7.11 -28.38 17.97
C ALA A 123 6.21 -27.42 18.77
N ALA A 124 6.29 -26.11 18.48
CA ALA A 124 5.46 -25.10 19.13
C ALA A 124 4.00 -25.19 18.67
N LEU A 125 3.79 -25.42 17.37
CA LEU A 125 2.46 -25.63 16.79
C LEU A 125 1.79 -26.89 17.37
N HIS A 126 2.52 -28.00 17.44
CA HIS A 126 2.08 -29.25 18.05
C HIS A 126 1.64 -29.06 19.51
N GLN A 127 2.46 -28.36 20.33
CA GLN A 127 2.11 -28.10 21.73
C GLN A 127 0.87 -27.21 21.87
N LYS A 128 0.74 -26.18 21.03
CA LYS A 128 -0.38 -25.24 21.08
C LYS A 128 -1.69 -25.88 20.63
N LEU A 129 -1.69 -26.67 19.56
CA LEU A 129 -2.88 -27.38 19.08
C LEU A 129 -3.33 -28.45 20.10
N ASN A 130 -2.43 -29.30 20.57
CA ASN A 130 -2.78 -30.30 21.60
C ASN A 130 -3.20 -29.65 22.93
N GLY A 131 -2.63 -28.48 23.27
CA GLY A 131 -3.08 -27.65 24.38
C GLY A 131 -4.50 -27.11 24.18
N TYR A 132 -4.81 -26.60 22.99
CA TYR A 132 -6.14 -26.14 22.59
C TYR A 132 -7.18 -27.26 22.69
N ARG A 133 -6.86 -28.46 22.18
CA ARG A 133 -7.70 -29.67 22.31
C ARG A 133 -8.05 -29.96 23.77
N LYS A 134 -7.04 -29.99 24.66
CA LYS A 134 -7.26 -30.26 26.09
C LYS A 134 -8.11 -29.19 26.75
N LYS A 135 -7.86 -27.91 26.45
CA LYS A 135 -8.59 -26.77 27.01
C LYS A 135 -10.07 -26.76 26.60
N ASN A 136 -10.35 -27.07 25.33
CA ASN A 136 -11.70 -27.03 24.77
C ASN A 136 -12.41 -28.40 24.77
N LYS A 137 -11.77 -29.45 25.32
CA LYS A 137 -12.32 -30.81 25.41
C LYS A 137 -12.81 -31.35 24.06
N LEU A 138 -12.03 -31.12 23.00
CA LEU A 138 -12.38 -31.57 21.66
C LEU A 138 -12.28 -33.10 21.55
N ASP A 139 -13.26 -33.71 20.90
CA ASP A 139 -13.33 -35.15 20.63
C ASP A 139 -12.59 -35.51 19.32
N VAL A 140 -11.36 -35.03 19.20
CA VAL A 140 -10.46 -35.30 18.06
C VAL A 140 -9.22 -36.03 18.55
N ALA A 141 -8.50 -36.75 17.69
CA ALA A 141 -7.25 -37.42 18.09
C ALA A 141 -6.13 -36.41 18.46
N ALA A 142 -5.23 -36.80 19.38
CA ALA A 142 -4.01 -36.01 19.61
C ALA A 142 -3.13 -36.04 18.35
N LEU A 143 -2.61 -34.89 17.96
CA LEU A 143 -1.60 -34.82 16.90
C LEU A 143 -0.28 -35.38 17.43
N SER A 144 0.44 -36.16 16.62
CA SER A 144 1.85 -36.49 16.87
C SER A 144 2.75 -35.41 16.27
N LEU A 145 4.00 -35.33 16.73
CA LEU A 145 4.96 -34.36 16.22
C LEU A 145 5.27 -34.62 14.73
N ASP A 146 5.44 -35.87 14.34
CA ASP A 146 5.77 -36.27 12.96
C ASP A 146 4.66 -35.85 11.97
N VAL A 147 3.39 -35.92 12.38
CA VAL A 147 2.25 -35.47 11.57
C VAL A 147 2.32 -33.95 11.39
N VAL A 148 2.59 -33.21 12.46
CA VAL A 148 2.69 -31.75 12.38
C VAL A 148 3.89 -31.31 11.53
N GLU A 149 5.03 -32.02 11.61
CA GLU A 149 6.20 -31.76 10.78
C GLU A 149 5.91 -32.00 9.29
N SER A 150 5.06 -32.96 8.96
CA SER A 150 4.68 -33.23 7.56
C SER A 150 3.99 -32.05 6.86
N TRP A 151 3.37 -31.14 7.61
CA TRP A 151 2.65 -29.97 7.06
C TRP A 151 3.57 -28.85 6.55
N PHE A 152 4.86 -28.92 6.92
CA PHE A 152 5.89 -27.95 6.57
C PHE A 152 6.73 -28.36 5.35
N ASN A 153 6.50 -29.57 4.82
CA ASN A 153 7.15 -30.06 3.59
C ASN A 153 6.44 -29.59 2.33
#